data_AF-A0A972YK79-F1
#
_entry.id   AF-A0A972YK79-F1
#
_cell.length_a   1.000
_cell.length_b   1.000
_cell.length_c   1.000
_cell.angle_alpha   90.00
_cell.angle_beta   90.00
_cell.angle_gamma   90.00
#
_symmetry.space_group_name_H-M   'P 1'
#
loop_
_entity.id
_entity.type
_entity.pdbx_description
1 polymer ?
#
loop_
_entity_poly.entity_id
_entity_poly.type
_entity_poly.pdbx_seq_one_letter_code
_entity_poly.pdbx_strand_id
1 'polypeptide(L)'
;MQILEYSDTPKFQNALRKFCAQATVSGDVSSVVAEVLADVRAQGDKAVLKYTEKFDGAKLSAKAMRVDPAEMKAAVKTLSAADRKAIRES
;
A
#
# COMPACT_ATOMS: atom_id res chain seq x y z
N MET A 1 -3.78 -24.94 -6.06
CA MET A 1 -4.48 -23.93 -6.87
C MET A 1 -5.93 -24.36 -7.00
N GLN A 2 -6.89 -23.58 -6.51
CA GLN A 2 -8.31 -23.89 -6.64
C GLN A 2 -8.82 -23.32 -7.96
N ILE A 3 -9.34 -24.17 -8.85
CA ILE A 3 -9.92 -23.76 -10.13
C ILE A 3 -11.43 -23.77 -9.97
N LEU A 4 -12.08 -22.64 -10.25
CA LEU A 4 -13.53 -22.49 -10.25
C LEU A 4 -14.00 -22.33 -11.69
N GLU A 5 -14.65 -23.36 -12.23
CA GLU A 5 -15.29 -23.28 -13.55
C GLU A 5 -16.64 -22.59 -13.43
N TYR A 6 -16.85 -21.55 -14.23
CA TYR A 6 -18.10 -20.80 -14.26
C TYR A 6 -19.26 -21.68 -14.72
N SER A 7 -20.36 -21.67 -13.95
CA SER A 7 -21.66 -22.20 -14.37
C SER A 7 -22.79 -21.47 -13.65
N ASP A 8 -23.98 -21.40 -14.26
CA ASP A 8 -25.15 -20.77 -13.66
C ASP A 8 -25.88 -21.71 -12.69
N THR A 9 -25.12 -22.35 -11.79
CA THR A 9 -25.65 -23.33 -10.83
C THR A 9 -25.44 -22.85 -9.40
N PRO A 10 -26.32 -23.27 -8.46
CA PRO A 10 -26.10 -23.02 -7.03
C PRO A 10 -24.75 -23.53 -6.53
N LYS A 11 -24.20 -24.58 -7.15
CA LYS A 11 -22.90 -25.16 -6.82
C LYS A 11 -21.74 -24.18 -7.08
N PHE A 12 -21.72 -23.53 -8.25
CA PHE A 12 -20.72 -22.51 -8.57
C PHE A 12 -20.83 -21.31 -7.63
N GLN A 13 -22.05 -20.79 -7.44
CA GLN A 13 -22.30 -19.63 -6.57
C GLN A 13 -21.85 -19.91 -5.12
N ASN A 14 -22.11 -21.12 -4.61
CA ASN A 14 -21.67 -21.53 -3.26
C ASN A 14 -20.14 -21.66 -3.16
N ALA A 15 -19.49 -22.22 -4.19
CA ALA A 15 -18.04 -22.38 -4.24
C ALA A 15 -17.31 -21.03 -4.35
N LEU A 16 -17.83 -20.11 -5.18
CA LEU A 16 -17.34 -18.74 -5.30
C LEU A 16 -17.48 -17.97 -3.99
N ARG A 17 -18.65 -18.04 -3.34
CA ARG A 17 -18.86 -17.40 -2.03
C ARG A 17 -17.88 -17.93 -0.98
N LYS A 18 -17.63 -19.23 -0.93
CA LYS A 18 -16.66 -19.84 -0.01
C LYS A 18 -15.23 -19.38 -0.28
N PHE A 19 -14.83 -19.30 -1.55
CA PHE A 19 -13.53 -18.79 -1.96
C PHE A 19 -13.36 -17.32 -1.56
N CYS A 20 -14.34 -16.46 -1.85
CA CYS A 20 -14.30 -15.05 -1.45
C CYS A 20 -14.32 -14.89 0.08
N ALA A 21 -15.02 -15.75 0.82
CA ALA A 21 -15.02 -15.75 2.29
C ALA A 21 -13.70 -16.21 2.92
N GLN A 22 -12.81 -16.86 2.16
CA GLN A 22 -11.44 -17.14 2.59
C GLN A 22 -10.48 -15.97 2.35
N ALA A 23 -10.91 -14.95 1.60
CA ALA A 23 -10.13 -13.73 1.35
C ALA A 23 -10.30 -12.67 2.45
N THR A 24 -11.06 -12.95 3.51
CA THR A 24 -11.05 -12.11 4.72
C THR A 24 -9.70 -12.26 5.41
N VAL A 25 -8.93 -11.18 5.37
CA VAL A 25 -7.68 -11.06 6.11
C VAL A 25 -7.97 -11.29 7.59
N SER A 26 -7.53 -12.43 8.11
CA SER A 26 -7.62 -12.74 9.53
C SER A 26 -6.54 -11.93 10.25
N GLY A 27 -6.94 -10.82 10.86
CA GLY A 27 -6.08 -10.01 11.71
C GLY A 27 -6.80 -8.75 12.13
N ASP A 28 -7.12 -8.64 13.42
CA ASP A 28 -7.54 -7.36 13.97
C ASP A 28 -6.34 -6.40 13.97
N VAL A 29 -6.28 -5.54 12.95
CA VAL A 29 -5.25 -4.49 12.84
C VAL A 29 -5.62 -3.23 13.63
N SER A 30 -6.82 -3.19 14.20
CA SER A 30 -7.37 -1.98 14.82
C SER A 30 -6.52 -1.51 16.00
N SER A 31 -5.99 -2.45 16.79
CA SER A 31 -5.09 -2.16 17.91
C SER A 31 -3.80 -1.48 17.45
N VAL A 32 -3.16 -2.02 16.41
CA VAL A 32 -1.93 -1.47 15.83
C VAL A 32 -2.18 -0.09 15.24
N VAL A 33 -3.27 0.08 14.48
CA VAL A 33 -3.64 1.37 13.88
C VAL A 33 -3.94 2.41 14.97
N ALA A 34 -4.68 2.03 16.02
CA ALA A 34 -4.99 2.92 17.13
C ALA A 34 -3.72 3.38 17.87
N GLU A 35 -2.75 2.48 18.08
CA GLU A 35 -1.45 2.82 18.66
C GLU A 35 -0.67 3.81 17.79
N VAL A 36 -0.57 3.55 16.48
CA VAL A 36 0.11 4.45 15.53
C VAL A 36 -0.52 5.85 15.55
N LEU A 37 -1.85 5.93 15.49
CA LEU A 37 -2.55 7.21 15.49
C LEU A 37 -2.38 7.96 16.82
N ALA A 38 -2.42 7.26 17.95
CA ALA A 38 -2.19 7.86 19.27
C ALA A 38 -0.75 8.41 19.39
N ASP A 39 0.24 7.64 18.94
CA ASP A 39 1.64 8.05 18.91
C ASP A 39 1.86 9.28 18.02
N VAL A 40 1.30 9.29 16.81
CA VAL A 40 1.40 10.44 15.89
C VAL A 40 0.73 11.67 16.49
N ARG A 41 -0.43 11.52 17.14
CA ARG A 41 -1.10 12.63 17.82
C ARG A 41 -0.26 13.19 18.98
N ALA A 42 0.43 12.34 19.73
CA ALA A 42 1.23 12.74 20.87
C ALA A 42 2.62 13.29 20.49
N GLN A 43 3.23 12.77 19.42
CA GLN A 43 4.66 12.97 19.15
C GLN A 43 4.97 13.53 17.74
N GLY A 44 3.95 13.68 16.89
CA GLY A 44 4.07 14.26 15.55
C GLY A 44 5.10 13.53 14.68
N ASP A 45 5.96 14.30 14.00
CA ASP A 45 6.97 13.79 13.06
C ASP A 45 7.91 12.74 13.66
N LYS A 46 8.15 12.77 14.97
CA LYS A 46 8.97 11.74 15.64
C LYS A 46 8.34 10.35 15.52
N ALA A 47 7.02 10.26 15.75
CA ALA A 47 6.29 9.02 15.59
C ALA A 47 6.21 8.61 14.11
N VAL A 48 6.01 9.58 13.20
CA VAL A 48 6.02 9.30 11.76
C VAL A 48 7.35 8.68 11.33
N LEU A 49 8.49 9.28 11.70
CA LEU A 49 9.83 8.76 11.40
C LEU A 49 10.06 7.36 11.99
N LYS A 50 9.64 7.13 13.24
CA LYS A 50 9.68 5.81 13.90
C LYS A 50 8.94 4.77 13.06
N TYR A 51 7.73 5.08 12.60
CA TYR A 51 6.92 4.13 11.84
C TYR A 51 7.36 3.99 10.38
N THR A 52 7.92 5.03 9.76
CA THR A 52 8.57 4.94 8.44
C THR A 52 9.78 4.00 8.49
N GLU A 53 10.64 4.08 9.51
CA GLU A 53 11.74 3.12 9.66
C GLU A 53 11.22 1.70 9.95
N LYS A 54 10.18 1.56 10.79
CA LYS A 54 9.62 0.25 11.16
C LYS A 54 8.94 -0.48 10.01
N PHE A 55 8.12 0.21 9.22
CA PHE A 55 7.27 -0.42 8.21
C PHE A 55 7.85 -0.34 6.81
N ASP A 56 8.55 0.75 6.47
CA ASP A 56 9.12 0.96 5.14
C ASP A 56 10.61 0.62 5.08
N GLY A 57 11.27 0.42 6.23
CA GLY A 57 12.72 0.21 6.33
C GLY A 57 13.54 1.47 5.99
N ALA A 58 12.88 2.62 5.80
CA ALA A 58 13.52 3.85 5.39
C ALA A 58 13.92 4.69 6.62
N LYS A 59 15.22 4.79 6.87
CA LYS A 59 15.76 5.65 7.94
C LYS A 59 15.96 7.07 7.43
N LEU A 60 15.01 7.95 7.74
CA LEU A 60 14.99 9.33 7.24
C LEU A 60 15.16 10.35 8.38
N SER A 61 15.49 11.58 8.02
CA SER A 61 15.31 12.74 8.88
C SER A 61 14.00 13.45 8.51
N ALA A 62 13.43 14.26 9.40
CA ALA A 62 12.21 15.03 9.10
C ALA A 62 12.33 15.87 7.82
N LYS A 63 13.52 16.44 7.56
CA LYS A 63 13.78 17.22 6.33
C LYS A 63 13.81 16.36 5.08
N ALA A 64 14.21 15.10 5.19
CA ALA A 64 14.30 14.15 4.09
C ALA A 64 12.97 13.42 3.79
N MET A 65 11.94 13.59 4.63
CA MET A 65 10.61 13.01 4.39
C MET A 65 9.95 13.57 3.12
N ARG A 66 10.28 14.82 2.75
CA ARG A 66 9.75 15.44 1.54
C ARG A 66 10.77 15.30 0.42
N VAL A 67 10.36 14.62 -0.65
CA VAL A 67 11.14 14.55 -1.90
C VAL A 67 11.34 15.95 -2.45
N ASP A 68 12.58 16.27 -2.84
CA ASP A 68 12.91 17.57 -3.40
C ASP A 68 12.29 17.73 -4.79
N PRO A 69 11.60 18.86 -5.09
CA PRO A 69 11.06 19.10 -6.42
C PRO A 69 12.08 19.01 -7.57
N ALA A 70 13.35 19.34 -7.31
CA ALA A 70 14.43 19.21 -8.28
C ALA A 70 14.77 17.74 -8.56
N GLU A 71 14.80 16.89 -7.52
CA GLU A 71 15.00 15.43 -7.66
C GLU A 71 13.86 14.82 -8.49
N MET A 72 12.62 15.21 -8.21
CA MET A 72 11.46 14.74 -8.96
C MET A 72 11.54 15.14 -10.45
N LYS A 73 11.97 16.37 -10.76
CA LYS A 73 12.21 16.81 -12.15
C LYS A 73 13.35 16.04 -12.82
N ALA A 74 14.39 15.68 -12.08
CA ALA A 74 15.49 14.88 -12.59
C ALA A 74 15.04 13.45 -12.91
N ALA A 75 14.25 12.82 -12.03
CA ALA A 75 13.71 11.48 -12.24
C ALA A 75 12.83 11.38 -13.50
N VAL A 76 12.05 12.42 -13.83
CA VAL A 76 11.28 12.43 -15.08
C VAL A 76 12.17 12.31 -16.33
N LYS A 77 13.43 12.80 -16.26
CA LYS A 77 14.38 12.71 -17.38
C LYS A 77 15.05 11.34 -17.50
N THR A 78 14.95 10.47 -16.49
CA THR A 78 15.53 9.11 -16.52
C THR A 78 14.57 8.08 -17.13
N LEU A 79 13.30 8.46 -17.36
CA LEU A 79 12.30 7.59 -17.98
C LEU A 79 12.57 7.41 -19.48
N SER A 80 12.30 6.21 -19.99
CA SER A 80 12.27 5.97 -21.43
C SER A 80 11.13 6.76 -22.09
N ALA A 81 11.24 7.02 -23.40
CA ALA A 81 10.16 7.69 -24.13
C ALA A 81 8.85 6.88 -24.09
N ALA A 82 8.95 5.55 -24.10
CA ALA A 82 7.81 4.64 -24.03
C ALA A 82 7.11 4.72 -22.67
N ASP A 83 7.85 4.60 -21.56
CA ASP A 83 7.28 4.67 -20.20
C ASP A 83 6.68 6.06 -19.93
N ARG A 84 7.37 7.11 -20.36
CA ARG A 84 6.89 8.49 -20.21
C ARG A 84 5.63 8.77 -21.03
N LYS A 85 5.44 8.07 -22.16
CA LYS A 85 4.20 8.14 -22.93
C LYS A 85 3.09 7.39 -22.19
N ALA A 86 3.33 6.14 -21.77
CA ALA A 86 2.36 5.30 -21.08
C ALA A 86 1.80 5.96 -19.80
N ILE A 87 2.66 6.52 -18.94
CA ILE A 87 2.25 7.20 -17.69
C ILE A 87 1.37 8.44 -17.96
N ARG A 88 1.49 9.09 -19.12
CA ARG A 88 0.70 10.29 -19.44
C ARG A 88 -0.64 9.98 -20.10
N GLU A 89 -0.82 8.74 -20.57
CA GLU A 89 -2.02 8.28 -21.26
C GLU A 89 -2.94 7.43 -20.35
N SER A 90 -2.49 7.11 -19.12
CA SER A 90 -3.27 6.45 -18.07
C SER A 90 -4.20 7.40 -17.34
#